data_AF-A0A8C2SU57-F1
#
_entry.id   AF-A0A8C2SU57-F1
#
_cell.length_a   1.000
_cell.length_b   1.000
_cell.length_c   1.000
_cell.angle_alpha   90.00
_cell.angle_beta   90.00
_cell.angle_gamma   90.00
#
_symmetry.space_group_name_H-M   'P 1'
#
loop_
_entity.id
_entity.type
_entity.pdbx_description
1 polymer ?
#
loop_
_entity_poly.entity_id
_entity_poly.type
_entity_poly.pdbx_seq_one_letter_code
_entity_poly.pdbx_strand_id
1 'polypeptide(L)'
;MQQACTTVLVPFVCSSTGCAQEKKVVKSKVGEEVSLPCCYKIPSSESLQNYRVYWQMNITDVVLAYSGGKKIDEHLRYVNRTKLDFENLTLWISGVEILDSGTYQCVVQSLQSSPDKPGSHFLCVELVTLFVTADFSKPSIEREVTASSCESTEMVVRCSSHGGFPKPKIYGVLNNVSVVLNTTWESESSLSPYNVTGTLWLNVTKDLNFTCFAEYDGFLRSTSLLLAKANDCIVSSALPSYNVITASSIIIITFLLAVILAAKYLPRHACSHCSKNQASAGEDAKEIMSTPHSCKVTCEMSTL
;
A
#
# COMPACT_ATOMS: atom_id res chain seq x y z
N MET A 1 74.65 21.31 40.72
CA MET A 1 73.68 20.27 41.12
C MET A 1 72.94 19.84 39.86
N GLN A 2 73.36 18.74 39.25
CA GLN A 2 72.70 18.17 38.06
C GLN A 2 71.54 17.30 38.54
N GLN A 3 70.31 17.63 38.14
CA GLN A 3 69.14 16.81 38.42
C GLN A 3 68.95 15.86 37.24
N ALA A 4 69.18 14.57 37.48
CA ALA A 4 68.98 13.51 36.50
C ALA A 4 67.47 13.29 36.29
N CYS A 5 67.02 13.40 35.05
CA CYS A 5 65.67 13.06 34.63
C CYS A 5 65.68 11.59 34.18
N THR A 6 65.19 10.70 35.03
CA THR A 6 65.10 9.26 34.72
C THR A 6 63.79 8.99 33.99
N THR A 7 63.88 8.77 32.67
CA THR A 7 62.72 8.41 31.83
C THR A 7 62.31 6.96 32.12
N VAL A 8 61.16 6.77 32.77
CA VAL A 8 60.55 5.44 32.95
C VAL A 8 59.79 5.08 31.67
N LEU A 9 60.28 4.10 30.91
CA LEU A 9 59.55 3.50 29.80
C LEU A 9 58.44 2.59 30.35
N VAL A 10 57.20 3.05 30.27
CA VAL A 10 56.03 2.21 30.51
C VAL A 10 55.82 1.33 29.28
N PRO A 11 55.81 -0.01 29.39
CA PRO A 11 55.52 -0.87 28.26
C PRO A 11 54.05 -0.66 27.88
N PHE A 12 53.83 -0.22 26.63
CA PHE A 12 52.52 -0.20 26.01
C PHE A 12 52.02 -1.64 25.94
N VAL A 13 51.18 -2.03 26.90
CA VAL A 13 50.42 -3.27 26.85
C VAL A 13 49.49 -3.14 25.64
N CYS A 14 49.84 -3.83 24.56
CA CYS A 14 49.02 -3.92 23.37
C CYS A 14 47.73 -4.65 23.77
N SER A 15 46.68 -3.88 24.08
CA SER A 15 45.36 -4.41 24.36
C SER A 15 44.87 -5.05 23.08
N SER A 16 44.59 -6.35 23.13
CA SER A 16 44.03 -7.13 22.03
C SER A 16 42.61 -6.65 21.72
N THR A 17 42.49 -5.53 21.01
CA THR A 17 41.24 -5.13 20.38
C THR A 17 41.04 -6.07 19.20
N GLY A 18 40.16 -7.06 19.37
CA GLY A 18 39.76 -7.94 18.28
C GLY A 18 39.33 -7.12 17.07
N CYS A 19 39.96 -7.37 15.92
CA CYS A 19 39.55 -6.76 14.67
C CYS A 19 38.10 -7.20 14.39
N ALA A 20 37.16 -6.26 14.46
CA ALA A 20 35.83 -6.48 13.93
C ALA A 20 35.98 -6.63 12.41
N GLN A 21 35.87 -7.86 11.90
CA GLN A 21 35.92 -8.10 10.47
C GLN A 21 34.70 -7.45 9.82
N GLU A 22 34.93 -6.52 8.90
CA GLU A 22 33.88 -5.81 8.18
C GLU A 22 33.08 -6.83 7.35
N LYS A 23 31.78 -6.95 7.63
CA LYS A 23 30.91 -7.90 6.93
C LYS A 23 30.52 -7.32 5.57
N LYS A 24 30.98 -7.92 4.47
CA LYS A 24 30.54 -7.56 3.11
C LYS A 24 29.08 -7.96 2.92
N VAL A 25 28.23 -7.02 2.54
CA VAL A 25 26.81 -7.26 2.26
C VAL A 25 26.54 -6.98 0.79
N VAL A 26 25.96 -7.95 0.08
CA VAL A 26 25.52 -7.84 -1.30
C VAL A 26 24.00 -7.96 -1.32
N LYS A 27 23.31 -7.06 -2.03
CA LYS A 27 21.85 -7.10 -2.20
C LYS A 27 21.51 -7.57 -3.61
N SER A 28 20.48 -8.41 -3.73
CA SER A 28 19.94 -8.83 -5.02
C SER A 28 18.43 -9.04 -4.93
N LYS A 29 17.74 -8.97 -6.06
CA LYS A 29 16.32 -9.31 -6.14
C LYS A 29 16.13 -10.75 -6.63
N VAL A 30 15.00 -11.36 -6.25
CA VAL A 30 14.58 -12.67 -6.78
C VAL A 30 14.52 -12.63 -8.31
N GLY A 31 15.09 -13.66 -8.94
CA GLY A 31 15.16 -13.84 -10.39
C GLY A 31 16.35 -13.16 -11.07
N GLU A 32 17.08 -12.28 -10.37
CA GLU A 32 18.26 -11.61 -10.92
C GLU A 32 19.52 -12.49 -10.84
N GLU A 33 20.62 -11.98 -11.40
CA GLU A 33 21.95 -12.56 -11.25
C GLU A 33 22.79 -11.68 -10.30
N VAL A 34 23.55 -12.32 -9.41
CA VAL A 34 24.36 -11.65 -8.40
C VAL A 34 25.78 -12.22 -8.35
N SER A 35 26.75 -11.34 -8.09
CA SER A 35 28.16 -11.71 -7.87
C SER A 35 28.55 -11.55 -6.40
N LEU A 36 29.15 -12.58 -5.81
CA LEU A 36 29.72 -12.56 -4.47
C LEU A 36 31.26 -12.53 -4.56
N PRO A 37 31.91 -11.41 -4.21
CA PRO A 37 33.34 -11.25 -4.39
C PRO A 37 34.13 -12.07 -3.37
N CYS A 38 35.18 -12.77 -3.83
CA CYS A 38 36.14 -13.41 -2.95
C CYS A 38 37.27 -12.44 -2.54
N CYS A 39 38.17 -12.89 -1.68
CA CYS A 39 39.28 -12.10 -1.14
C CYS A 39 40.65 -12.39 -1.78
N TYR A 40 40.68 -13.22 -2.84
CA TYR A 40 41.94 -13.58 -3.50
C TYR A 40 41.80 -13.49 -5.01
N LYS A 41 42.79 -12.88 -5.65
CA LYS A 41 42.94 -12.83 -7.10
C LYS A 41 44.13 -13.70 -7.49
N ILE A 42 43.90 -14.65 -8.40
CA ILE A 42 44.97 -15.49 -8.94
C ILE A 42 45.95 -14.59 -9.72
N PRO A 43 47.26 -14.69 -9.45
CA PRO A 43 48.28 -14.00 -10.24
C PRO A 43 48.15 -14.37 -11.72
N SER A 44 48.35 -13.41 -12.62
CA SER A 44 48.23 -13.64 -14.07
C SER A 44 49.20 -14.69 -14.63
N SER A 45 50.28 -15.00 -13.89
CA SER A 45 51.23 -16.05 -14.22
C SER A 45 50.78 -17.46 -13.82
N GLU A 46 49.65 -17.58 -13.12
CA GLU A 46 49.13 -18.82 -12.56
C GLU A 46 47.73 -19.12 -13.08
N SER A 47 47.22 -20.31 -12.72
CA SER A 47 45.86 -20.72 -13.03
C SER A 47 45.25 -21.46 -11.85
N LEU A 48 43.94 -21.69 -11.90
CA LEU A 48 43.18 -22.45 -10.90
C LEU A 48 43.73 -23.87 -10.61
N GLN A 49 44.62 -24.40 -11.47
CA GLN A 49 45.32 -25.67 -11.25
C GLN A 49 46.15 -25.69 -9.95
N ASN A 50 46.66 -24.54 -9.53
CA ASN A 50 47.49 -24.41 -8.34
C ASN A 50 46.69 -24.16 -7.07
N TYR A 51 45.36 -24.13 -7.15
CA TYR A 51 44.49 -23.67 -6.07
C TYR A 51 43.37 -24.67 -5.78
N ARG A 52 42.88 -24.58 -4.55
CA ARG A 52 41.60 -25.14 -4.13
C ARG A 52 40.71 -24.03 -3.60
N VAL A 53 39.49 -23.95 -4.10
CA VAL A 53 38.54 -22.89 -3.80
C VAL A 53 37.22 -23.51 -3.40
N TYR A 54 36.69 -23.08 -2.26
CA TYR A 54 35.37 -23.45 -1.78
C TYR A 54 34.51 -22.21 -1.66
N TRP A 55 33.29 -22.31 -2.17
CA TRP A 55 32.20 -21.45 -1.74
C TRP A 55 31.21 -22.29 -0.94
N GLN A 56 30.95 -21.89 0.28
CA GLN A 56 30.05 -22.60 1.19
C GLN A 56 29.07 -21.64 1.86
N MET A 57 27.84 -22.10 2.05
CA MET A 57 26.79 -21.39 2.77
C MET A 57 26.64 -22.05 4.14
N ASN A 58 26.64 -21.24 5.21
CA ASN A 58 26.41 -21.72 6.60
C ASN A 58 27.28 -22.93 7.02
N ILE A 59 28.55 -22.97 6.61
CA ILE A 59 29.59 -23.97 6.96
C ILE A 59 29.32 -25.39 6.41
N THR A 60 28.08 -25.83 6.27
CA THR A 60 27.72 -27.19 5.86
C THR A 60 27.42 -27.34 4.38
N ASP A 61 26.94 -26.28 3.73
CA ASP A 61 26.39 -26.39 2.37
C ASP A 61 27.43 -25.89 1.36
N VAL A 62 28.21 -26.81 0.80
CA VAL A 62 29.19 -26.49 -0.26
C VAL A 62 28.43 -26.08 -1.51
N VAL A 63 28.34 -24.78 -1.78
CA VAL A 63 27.70 -24.23 -2.98
C VAL A 63 28.40 -24.77 -4.22
N LEU A 64 29.72 -24.59 -4.27
CA LEU A 64 30.60 -25.21 -5.24
C LEU A 64 32.04 -25.34 -4.71
N ALA A 65 32.80 -26.26 -5.29
CA ALA A 65 34.21 -26.41 -5.00
C ALA A 65 35.03 -26.75 -6.25
N TYR A 66 36.21 -26.13 -6.36
CA TYR A 66 37.21 -26.43 -7.38
C TYR A 66 38.52 -26.83 -6.71
N SER A 67 39.21 -27.82 -7.28
CA SER A 67 40.56 -28.22 -6.88
C SER A 67 41.34 -28.64 -8.12
N GLY A 68 42.55 -28.11 -8.32
CA GLY A 68 43.36 -28.49 -9.47
C GLY A 68 42.64 -28.21 -10.79
N GLY A 69 42.04 -27.01 -10.91
CA GLY A 69 41.32 -26.58 -12.10
C GLY A 69 40.05 -27.36 -12.46
N LYS A 70 39.64 -28.35 -11.65
CA LYS A 70 38.43 -29.15 -11.88
C LYS A 70 37.38 -28.84 -10.82
N LYS A 71 36.10 -28.79 -11.25
CA LYS A 71 34.96 -28.75 -10.32
C LYS A 71 34.86 -30.12 -9.65
N ILE A 72 34.92 -30.14 -8.33
CA ILE A 72 34.89 -31.38 -7.53
C ILE A 72 33.57 -31.57 -6.79
N ASP A 73 32.84 -30.48 -6.55
CA ASP A 73 31.56 -30.51 -5.85
C ASP A 73 30.68 -29.33 -6.30
N GLU A 74 29.37 -29.54 -6.27
CA GLU A 74 28.34 -28.53 -6.48
C GLU A 74 27.03 -29.02 -5.87
N HIS A 75 26.45 -28.21 -4.99
CA HIS A 75 25.21 -28.59 -4.34
C HIS A 75 24.02 -28.56 -5.32
N LEU A 76 23.11 -29.53 -5.21
CA LEU A 76 21.99 -29.75 -6.15
C LEU A 76 21.16 -28.49 -6.44
N ARG A 77 20.90 -27.66 -5.42
CA ARG A 77 20.17 -26.37 -5.54
C ARG A 77 20.83 -25.34 -6.46
N TYR A 78 22.13 -25.47 -6.70
CA TYR A 78 22.95 -24.51 -7.45
C TYR A 78 23.38 -25.03 -8.82
N VAL A 79 23.05 -26.28 -9.16
CA VAL A 79 23.37 -26.87 -10.47
C VAL A 79 22.80 -26.00 -11.59
N ASN A 80 23.66 -25.65 -12.56
CA ASN A 80 23.37 -24.74 -13.68
C ASN A 80 23.01 -23.29 -13.29
N ARG A 81 23.05 -22.94 -12.01
CA ARG A 81 22.81 -21.57 -11.51
C ARG A 81 24.09 -20.86 -11.09
N THR A 82 25.16 -21.60 -10.82
CA THR A 82 26.43 -21.01 -10.34
C THR A 82 27.56 -21.05 -11.35
N LYS A 83 28.39 -19.99 -11.34
CA LYS A 83 29.64 -19.92 -12.10
C LYS A 83 30.74 -19.31 -11.23
N LEU A 84 31.97 -19.80 -11.37
CA LEU A 84 33.14 -19.24 -10.70
C LEU A 84 33.98 -18.47 -11.72
N ASP A 85 34.31 -17.23 -11.43
CA ASP A 85 35.32 -16.47 -12.15
C ASP A 85 36.71 -16.99 -11.75
N PHE A 86 37.49 -17.51 -12.71
CA PHE A 86 38.77 -18.15 -12.43
C PHE A 86 39.92 -17.17 -12.16
N GLU A 87 39.74 -15.86 -12.41
CA GLU A 87 40.76 -14.87 -12.10
C GLU A 87 40.61 -14.32 -10.68
N ASN A 88 39.40 -13.92 -10.30
CA ASN A 88 39.13 -13.25 -9.03
C ASN A 88 38.33 -14.11 -8.02
N LEU A 89 38.00 -15.35 -8.39
CA LEU A 89 37.30 -16.33 -7.56
C LEU A 89 35.91 -15.89 -7.11
N THR A 90 35.32 -14.91 -7.79
CA THR A 90 33.95 -14.42 -7.56
C THR A 90 32.94 -15.49 -7.94
N LEU A 91 31.99 -15.74 -7.04
CA LEU A 91 30.86 -16.62 -7.29
C LEU A 91 29.73 -15.82 -7.93
N TRP A 92 29.25 -16.27 -9.08
CA TRP A 92 28.04 -15.78 -9.72
C TRP A 92 26.90 -16.75 -9.43
N ILE A 93 25.73 -16.23 -9.05
CA ILE A 93 24.49 -16.98 -8.84
C ILE A 93 23.42 -16.36 -9.75
N SER A 94 22.90 -17.11 -10.71
CA SER A 94 21.83 -16.69 -11.61
C SER A 94 20.46 -17.15 -11.12
N GLY A 95 19.43 -16.33 -11.35
CA GLY A 95 18.06 -16.65 -10.96
C GLY A 95 17.92 -16.77 -9.45
N VAL A 96 18.36 -15.75 -8.72
CA VAL A 96 18.41 -15.73 -7.25
C VAL A 96 17.04 -16.06 -6.64
N GLU A 97 17.04 -16.87 -5.59
CA GLU A 97 15.86 -17.26 -4.82
C GLU A 97 15.95 -16.72 -3.38
N ILE A 98 14.81 -16.61 -2.66
CA ILE A 98 14.82 -16.15 -1.26
C ILE A 98 15.68 -17.07 -0.38
N LEU A 99 15.71 -18.37 -0.68
CA LEU A 99 16.51 -19.38 0.03
C LEU A 99 18.02 -19.23 -0.18
N ASP A 100 18.46 -18.38 -1.12
CA ASP A 100 19.86 -18.02 -1.30
C ASP A 100 20.28 -16.89 -0.34
N SER A 101 19.32 -16.23 0.34
CA SER A 101 19.65 -15.22 1.34
C SER A 101 20.40 -15.87 2.51
N GLY A 102 21.60 -15.38 2.81
CA GLY A 102 22.43 -15.94 3.87
C GLY A 102 23.89 -15.51 3.81
N THR A 103 24.70 -16.11 4.68
CA THR A 103 26.14 -15.84 4.72
C THR A 103 26.90 -16.93 3.98
N TYR A 104 27.63 -16.50 2.97
CA TYR A 104 28.54 -17.30 2.18
C TYR A 104 29.96 -17.09 2.66
N GLN A 105 30.79 -18.12 2.51
CA GLN A 105 32.19 -18.09 2.82
C GLN A 105 33.00 -18.54 1.60
N CYS A 106 33.92 -17.69 1.16
CA CYS A 106 34.96 -18.07 0.20
C CYS A 106 36.17 -18.57 0.97
N VAL A 107 36.69 -19.75 0.64
CA VAL A 107 37.90 -20.32 1.23
C VAL A 107 38.86 -20.67 0.11
N VAL A 108 40.06 -20.09 0.15
CA VAL A 108 41.10 -20.26 -0.87
C VAL A 108 42.33 -20.89 -0.26
N GLN A 109 42.81 -21.97 -0.85
CA GLN A 109 44.02 -22.68 -0.48
C GLN A 109 44.96 -22.76 -1.67
N SER A 110 46.26 -22.56 -1.44
CA SER A 110 47.29 -22.94 -2.39
C SER A 110 47.50 -24.45 -2.32
N LEU A 111 47.66 -25.10 -3.46
CA LEU A 111 48.12 -26.49 -3.56
C LEU A 111 49.64 -26.58 -3.73
N GLN A 112 50.31 -25.45 -3.98
CA GLN A 112 51.76 -25.40 -4.12
C GLN A 112 52.42 -25.53 -2.75
N SER A 113 53.41 -26.43 -2.67
CA SER A 113 54.27 -26.54 -1.50
C SER A 113 55.41 -25.52 -1.59
N SER A 114 55.71 -24.89 -0.46
CA SER A 114 56.92 -24.07 -0.30
C SER A 114 57.75 -24.61 0.87
N PRO A 115 59.06 -24.30 0.96
CA PRO A 115 59.89 -24.75 2.08
C PRO A 115 59.31 -24.38 3.45
N ASP A 116 58.69 -23.21 3.55
CA ASP A 116 58.09 -22.70 4.78
C ASP A 116 56.65 -23.21 5.03
N LYS A 117 55.98 -23.70 3.97
CA LYS A 117 54.60 -24.21 4.02
C LYS A 117 54.49 -25.48 3.15
N PRO A 118 54.84 -26.66 3.70
CA PRO A 118 54.71 -27.92 2.97
C PRO A 118 53.23 -28.28 2.80
N GLY A 119 52.87 -28.76 1.61
CA GLY A 119 51.50 -29.15 1.28
C GLY A 119 50.55 -27.97 1.03
N SER A 120 49.25 -28.28 1.00
CA SER A 120 48.22 -27.27 0.78
C SER A 120 48.06 -26.37 2.00
N HIS A 121 47.97 -25.05 1.80
CA HIS A 121 47.84 -24.08 2.88
C HIS A 121 46.84 -22.97 2.56
N PHE A 122 46.19 -22.43 3.60
CA PHE A 122 45.21 -21.35 3.43
C PHE A 122 45.87 -20.07 2.94
N LEU A 123 45.25 -19.45 1.95
CA LEU A 123 45.59 -18.13 1.44
C LEU A 123 44.60 -17.08 1.94
N CYS A 124 43.31 -17.40 1.90
CA CYS A 124 42.29 -16.43 2.27
C CYS A 124 40.96 -17.06 2.68
N VAL A 125 40.23 -16.37 3.56
CA VAL A 125 38.85 -16.67 3.95
C VAL A 125 38.06 -15.37 3.97
N GLU A 126 36.96 -15.30 3.22
CA GLU A 126 36.07 -14.13 3.15
C GLU A 126 34.65 -14.51 3.52
N LEU A 127 33.95 -13.63 4.23
CA LEU A 127 32.52 -13.78 4.53
C LEU A 127 31.72 -12.72 3.77
N VAL A 128 30.74 -13.17 2.99
CA VAL A 128 29.84 -12.31 2.22
C VAL A 128 28.39 -12.66 2.55
N THR A 129 27.62 -11.70 3.05
CA THR A 129 26.20 -11.88 3.29
C THR A 129 25.41 -11.44 2.06
N LEU A 130 24.71 -12.38 1.42
CA LEU A 130 23.72 -12.10 0.38
C LEU A 130 22.37 -11.81 1.05
N PHE A 131 21.83 -10.63 0.79
CA PHE A 131 20.49 -10.22 1.20
C PHE A 131 19.57 -10.17 -0.02
N VAL A 132 18.56 -11.03 -0.03
CA VAL A 132 17.63 -11.15 -1.16
C VAL A 132 16.35 -10.36 -0.88
N THR A 133 15.81 -9.67 -1.88
CA THR A 133 14.49 -9.04 -1.84
C THR A 133 13.53 -9.64 -2.87
N ALA A 134 12.24 -9.62 -2.58
CA ALA A 134 11.17 -9.90 -3.52
C ALA A 134 10.14 -8.78 -3.47
N ASP A 135 9.69 -8.31 -4.63
CA ASP A 135 8.75 -7.21 -4.69
C ASP A 135 7.37 -7.65 -4.19
N PHE A 136 6.81 -6.84 -3.31
CA PHE A 136 5.40 -6.92 -2.95
C PHE A 136 4.51 -6.53 -4.12
N SER A 137 3.39 -7.23 -4.27
CA SER A 137 2.32 -6.82 -5.19
C SER A 137 1.83 -5.40 -4.86
N LYS A 138 1.33 -4.68 -5.87
CA LYS A 138 0.69 -3.38 -5.63
C LYS A 138 -0.46 -3.57 -4.63
N PRO A 139 -0.53 -2.80 -3.53
CA PRO A 139 -1.54 -3.04 -2.50
C PRO A 139 -2.96 -2.97 -3.06
N SER A 140 -3.82 -3.91 -2.67
CA SER A 140 -5.26 -3.85 -2.93
C SER A 140 -5.96 -3.25 -1.70
N ILE A 141 -6.97 -2.42 -1.94
CA ILE A 141 -7.80 -1.84 -0.86
C ILE A 141 -9.23 -2.32 -1.06
N GLU A 142 -9.76 -3.00 -0.05
CA GLU A 142 -11.16 -3.41 0.06
C GLU A 142 -11.84 -2.60 1.15
N ARG A 143 -13.12 -2.29 0.95
CA ARG A 143 -13.93 -1.58 1.94
C ARG A 143 -15.27 -2.29 2.12
N GLU A 144 -15.71 -2.37 3.36
CA GLU A 144 -16.98 -2.98 3.75
C GLU A 144 -17.71 -2.01 4.68
N VAL A 145 -18.92 -1.58 4.30
CA VAL A 145 -19.75 -0.72 5.14
C VAL A 145 -20.47 -1.59 6.17
N THR A 146 -20.26 -1.31 7.46
CA THR A 146 -20.86 -2.07 8.55
C THR A 146 -22.14 -1.43 9.06
N ALA A 147 -22.19 -0.09 9.08
CA ALA A 147 -23.38 0.67 9.42
C ALA A 147 -23.33 2.04 8.74
N SER A 148 -24.50 2.60 8.44
CA SER A 148 -24.62 3.92 7.81
C SER A 148 -25.76 4.71 8.43
N SER A 149 -25.54 6.01 8.58
CA SER A 149 -26.50 6.96 9.10
C SER A 149 -26.39 8.28 8.33
N CYS A 150 -27.30 9.22 8.61
CA CYS A 150 -27.21 10.57 8.06
C CYS A 150 -25.92 11.30 8.45
N GLU A 151 -25.37 11.03 9.63
CA GLU A 151 -24.21 11.75 10.14
C GLU A 151 -22.90 11.11 9.65
N SER A 152 -22.86 9.78 9.65
CA SER A 152 -21.62 9.05 9.42
C SER A 152 -21.81 7.64 8.87
N THR A 153 -20.76 7.11 8.25
CA THR A 153 -20.70 5.74 7.72
C THR A 153 -19.57 4.99 8.39
N GLU A 154 -19.91 3.95 9.13
CA GLU A 154 -18.97 3.02 9.72
C GLU A 154 -18.55 1.99 8.67
N MET A 155 -17.24 1.78 8.54
CA MET A 155 -16.72 0.83 7.57
C MET A 155 -15.39 0.23 8.03
N VAL A 156 -15.12 -0.97 7.51
CA VAL A 156 -13.84 -1.66 7.60
C VAL A 156 -13.10 -1.43 6.31
N VAL A 157 -11.85 -1.00 6.40
CA VAL A 157 -10.92 -0.93 5.27
C VAL A 157 -9.85 -1.99 5.47
N ARG A 158 -9.67 -2.85 4.46
CA ARG A 158 -8.61 -3.85 4.42
C ARG A 158 -7.64 -3.49 3.31
N CYS A 159 -6.36 -3.40 3.64
CA CYS A 159 -5.30 -3.21 2.67
C CYS A 159 -4.39 -4.44 2.66
N SER A 160 -4.23 -5.07 1.49
CA SER A 160 -3.48 -6.31 1.36
C SER A 160 -2.38 -6.19 0.31
N SER A 161 -1.25 -6.84 0.55
CA SER A 161 -0.14 -6.93 -0.40
C SER A 161 0.58 -8.27 -0.21
N HIS A 162 1.07 -8.86 -1.29
CA HIS A 162 1.39 -10.29 -1.34
C HIS A 162 2.74 -10.59 -1.98
N GLY A 163 3.31 -11.74 -1.61
CA GLY A 163 4.43 -12.38 -2.30
C GLY A 163 5.80 -11.70 -2.14
N GLY A 164 5.94 -10.73 -1.23
CA GLY A 164 7.19 -9.97 -1.11
C GLY A 164 8.10 -10.45 0.03
N PHE A 165 9.34 -10.00 0.02
CA PHE A 165 10.36 -10.35 1.00
C PHE A 165 11.39 -9.21 1.10
N PRO A 166 11.89 -8.82 2.29
CA PRO A 166 11.64 -9.38 3.64
C PRO A 166 10.25 -8.99 4.20
N LYS A 167 10.02 -9.27 5.50
CA LYS A 167 8.80 -8.85 6.20
C LYS A 167 8.57 -7.34 6.05
N PRO A 168 7.39 -6.89 5.56
CA PRO A 168 7.13 -5.48 5.27
C PRO A 168 6.52 -4.74 6.47
N LYS A 169 6.57 -3.42 6.40
CA LYS A 169 5.75 -2.51 7.21
C LYS A 169 4.58 -2.01 6.37
N ILE A 170 3.36 -2.09 6.92
CA ILE A 170 2.17 -1.56 6.26
C ILE A 170 1.58 -0.42 7.10
N TYR A 171 1.13 0.65 6.44
CA TYR A 171 0.48 1.78 7.09
C TYR A 171 -0.45 2.51 6.14
N GLY A 172 -1.38 3.27 6.70
CA GLY A 172 -2.33 4.10 5.94
C GLY A 172 -2.06 5.58 6.13
N VAL A 173 -2.57 6.39 5.20
CA VAL A 173 -2.66 7.84 5.32
C VAL A 173 -4.07 8.25 4.96
N LEU A 174 -4.73 9.01 5.85
CA LEU A 174 -6.05 9.61 5.65
C LEU A 174 -5.91 11.11 5.58
N ASN A 175 -6.23 11.73 4.44
CA ASN A 175 -6.13 13.19 4.25
C ASN A 175 -4.81 13.79 4.79
N ASN A 176 -3.68 13.17 4.46
CA ASN A 176 -2.32 13.53 4.91
C ASN A 176 -1.98 13.24 6.38
N VAL A 177 -2.82 12.52 7.12
CA VAL A 177 -2.55 12.07 8.49
C VAL A 177 -2.26 10.58 8.48
N SER A 178 -1.09 10.17 9.00
CA SER A 178 -0.71 8.76 9.09
C SER A 178 -1.58 8.01 10.10
N VAL A 179 -2.01 6.82 9.73
CA VAL A 179 -2.77 5.91 10.58
C VAL A 179 -2.14 4.53 10.60
N VAL A 180 -2.15 3.90 11.78
CA VAL A 180 -1.64 2.55 11.98
C VAL A 180 -2.76 1.55 11.67
N LEU A 181 -2.42 0.54 10.87
CA LEU A 181 -3.32 -0.56 10.53
C LEU A 181 -3.13 -1.71 11.53
N ASN A 182 -4.21 -2.37 11.93
CA ASN A 182 -4.12 -3.66 12.61
C ASN A 182 -3.60 -4.70 11.60
N THR A 183 -2.36 -5.14 11.76
CA THR A 183 -1.62 -5.84 10.71
C THR A 183 -1.43 -7.31 11.04
N THR A 184 -1.73 -8.16 10.07
CA THR A 184 -1.38 -9.59 10.07
C THR A 184 -0.34 -9.87 8.99
N TRP A 185 0.59 -10.78 9.29
CA TRP A 185 1.58 -11.27 8.34
C TRP A 185 1.47 -12.78 8.26
N GLU A 186 1.47 -13.30 7.05
CA GLU A 186 1.43 -14.73 6.77
C GLU A 186 2.65 -15.11 5.96
N SER A 187 3.34 -16.16 6.41
CA SER A 187 4.46 -16.76 5.71
C SER A 187 4.68 -18.18 6.23
N GLU A 188 5.17 -19.06 5.37
CA GLU A 188 5.45 -20.46 5.73
C GLU A 188 6.69 -20.60 6.62
N SER A 189 7.69 -19.73 6.43
CA SER A 189 8.95 -19.76 7.16
C SER A 189 9.61 -18.38 7.17
N SER A 190 10.75 -18.23 7.87
CA SER A 190 11.54 -17.00 7.84
C SER A 190 12.23 -16.72 6.50
N LEU A 191 12.30 -17.71 5.60
CA LEU A 191 12.88 -17.60 4.25
C LEU A 191 11.84 -17.89 3.15
N SER A 192 10.57 -17.61 3.44
CA SER A 192 9.47 -17.70 2.48
C SER A 192 8.91 -16.30 2.20
N PRO A 193 8.23 -16.08 1.06
CA PRO A 193 7.52 -14.83 0.80
C PRO A 193 6.50 -14.51 1.90
N TYR A 194 6.24 -13.22 2.10
CA TYR A 194 5.24 -12.71 3.04
C TYR A 194 4.01 -12.19 2.31
N ASN A 195 2.86 -12.48 2.89
CA ASN A 195 1.61 -11.78 2.64
C ASN A 195 1.31 -10.88 3.85
N VAL A 196 0.85 -9.66 3.60
CA VAL A 196 0.53 -8.69 4.65
C VAL A 196 -0.85 -8.12 4.42
N THR A 197 -1.64 -8.04 5.49
CA THR A 197 -2.98 -7.45 5.47
C THR A 197 -3.12 -6.50 6.66
N GLY A 198 -3.41 -5.25 6.38
CA GLY A 198 -3.71 -4.21 7.37
C GLY A 198 -5.19 -3.89 7.40
N THR A 199 -5.81 -3.90 8.58
CA THR A 199 -7.24 -3.59 8.78
C THR A 199 -7.40 -2.30 9.58
N LEU A 200 -8.30 -1.43 9.14
CA LEU A 200 -8.64 -0.16 9.80
C LEU A 200 -10.15 -0.01 9.91
N TRP A 201 -10.62 0.32 11.11
CA TRP A 201 -12.02 0.66 11.38
C TRP A 201 -12.17 2.17 11.37
N LEU A 202 -13.13 2.67 10.59
CA LEU A 202 -13.33 4.10 10.41
C LEU A 202 -14.80 4.48 10.53
N ASN A 203 -15.03 5.68 11.05
CA ASN A 203 -16.31 6.35 10.96
C ASN A 203 -16.18 7.59 10.06
N VAL A 204 -16.82 7.56 8.90
CA VAL A 204 -16.66 8.54 7.83
C VAL A 204 -17.82 9.53 7.85
N THR A 205 -17.54 10.78 8.18
CA THR A 205 -18.54 11.87 8.18
C THR A 205 -18.57 12.67 6.87
N LYS A 206 -17.50 12.58 6.08
CA LYS A 206 -17.28 13.22 4.77
C LYS A 206 -16.35 12.32 3.96
N ASP A 207 -16.38 12.41 2.65
CA ASP A 207 -15.49 11.60 1.80
C ASP A 207 -14.02 11.81 2.17
N LEU A 208 -13.29 10.70 2.33
CA LEU A 208 -11.88 10.68 2.73
C LEU A 208 -11.04 10.02 1.63
N ASN A 209 -9.86 10.58 1.34
CA ASN A 209 -8.87 9.88 0.53
C ASN A 209 -7.97 9.05 1.44
N PHE A 210 -7.99 7.73 1.24
CA PHE A 210 -7.14 6.80 1.97
C PHE A 210 -6.07 6.24 1.04
N THR A 211 -4.81 6.40 1.43
CA THR A 211 -3.67 5.80 0.75
C THR A 211 -3.05 4.76 1.65
N CYS A 212 -2.92 3.53 1.16
CA CYS A 212 -2.20 2.47 1.83
C CYS A 212 -0.79 2.34 1.26
N PHE A 213 0.18 2.08 2.14
CA PHE A 213 1.59 1.91 1.83
C PHE A 213 2.11 0.58 2.37
N ALA A 214 2.83 -0.15 1.52
CA ALA A 214 3.65 -1.31 1.87
C ALA A 214 5.13 -0.96 1.64
N GLU A 215 5.89 -0.95 2.73
CA GLU A 215 7.31 -0.56 2.77
C GLU A 215 8.19 -1.76 3.15
N TYR A 216 9.26 -1.99 2.39
CA TYR A 216 10.19 -3.10 2.61
C TYR A 216 11.55 -2.77 2.01
N ASP A 217 12.63 -2.95 2.79
CA ASP A 217 14.02 -2.65 2.37
C ASP A 217 14.21 -1.27 1.67
N GLY A 218 13.47 -0.25 2.10
CA GLY A 218 13.50 1.09 1.50
C GLY A 218 12.68 1.25 0.20
N PHE A 219 12.09 0.17 -0.30
CA PHE A 219 11.09 0.22 -1.37
C PHE A 219 9.71 0.53 -0.81
N LEU A 220 8.90 1.24 -1.60
CA LEU A 220 7.55 1.66 -1.24
C LEU A 220 6.58 1.36 -2.37
N ARG A 221 5.49 0.66 -2.05
CA ARG A 221 4.35 0.45 -2.95
C ARG A 221 3.09 1.03 -2.32
N SER A 222 2.25 1.68 -3.12
CA SER A 222 1.06 2.34 -2.59
C SER A 222 -0.13 2.28 -3.54
N THR A 223 -1.31 2.33 -2.95
CA THR A 223 -2.60 2.46 -3.65
C THR A 223 -3.49 3.43 -2.88
N SER A 224 -4.27 4.25 -3.59
CA SER A 224 -5.23 5.16 -2.98
C SER A 224 -6.66 4.77 -3.34
N LEU A 225 -7.59 4.99 -2.43
CA LEU A 225 -9.02 4.75 -2.60
C LEU A 225 -9.81 5.89 -1.96
N LEU A 226 -10.81 6.40 -2.68
CA LEU A 226 -11.78 7.32 -2.12
C LEU A 226 -12.80 6.54 -1.29
N LEU A 227 -12.89 6.88 -0.01
CA LEU A 227 -13.83 6.32 0.94
C LEU A 227 -15.03 7.27 1.05
N ALA A 228 -16.06 6.99 0.26
CA ALA A 228 -17.27 7.81 0.19
C ALA A 228 -18.20 7.55 1.39
N LYS A 229 -18.79 8.61 1.91
CA LYS A 229 -19.88 8.53 2.89
C LYS A 229 -21.16 8.03 2.18
N ALA A 230 -21.88 7.11 2.81
CA ALA A 230 -23.22 6.73 2.37
C ALA A 230 -24.23 7.86 2.63
N ASN A 231 -25.09 8.15 1.66
CA ASN A 231 -26.13 9.19 1.76
C ASN A 231 -27.47 8.57 2.13
N ASP A 232 -27.60 8.07 3.35
CA ASP A 232 -28.82 7.38 3.82
C ASP A 232 -29.85 8.34 4.45
N CYS A 233 -29.85 9.60 4.02
CA CYS A 233 -30.83 10.56 4.47
C CYS A 233 -32.14 10.42 3.71
N ILE A 234 -33.04 9.61 4.26
CA ILE A 234 -34.47 9.86 4.05
C ILE A 234 -34.75 11.17 4.79
N VAL A 235 -34.83 12.27 4.05
CA VAL A 235 -35.47 13.49 4.55
C VAL A 235 -36.91 13.08 4.82
N SER A 236 -37.18 12.65 6.04
CA SER A 236 -38.54 12.51 6.52
C SER A 236 -39.05 13.95 6.56
N SER A 237 -39.70 14.39 5.49
CA SER A 237 -40.60 15.53 5.55
C SER A 237 -41.62 15.12 6.59
N ALA A 238 -41.37 15.48 7.85
CA ALA A 238 -42.27 15.18 8.95
C ALA A 238 -43.63 15.67 8.49
N LEU A 239 -44.56 14.73 8.26
CA LEU A 239 -45.94 15.09 7.97
C LEU A 239 -46.34 16.01 9.12
N PRO A 240 -46.79 17.25 8.86
CA PRO A 240 -47.09 18.19 9.93
C PRO A 240 -47.94 17.47 10.96
N SER A 241 -47.56 17.57 12.24
CA SER A 241 -48.26 16.83 13.29
C SER A 241 -49.75 17.10 13.18
N TYR A 242 -50.58 16.12 13.54
CA TYR A 242 -52.04 16.26 13.50
C TYR A 242 -52.51 17.56 14.18
N ASN A 243 -51.78 18.03 15.20
CA ASN A 243 -52.01 19.31 15.88
C ASN A 243 -51.77 20.54 14.97
N VAL A 244 -50.76 20.51 14.09
CA VAL A 244 -50.51 21.58 13.11
C VAL A 244 -51.57 21.57 12.01
N ILE A 245 -51.99 20.39 11.55
CA ILE A 245 -53.06 20.26 10.55
C ILE A 245 -54.40 20.73 11.12
N THR A 246 -54.73 20.33 12.35
CA THR A 246 -55.97 20.76 13.03
C THR A 246 -55.97 22.25 13.34
N ALA A 247 -54.87 22.80 13.87
CA ALA A 247 -54.76 24.24 14.11
C ALA A 247 -54.93 25.05 12.82
N SER A 248 -54.26 24.63 11.73
CA SER A 248 -54.38 25.29 10.42
C SER A 248 -55.82 25.20 9.88
N SER A 249 -56.48 24.05 10.03
CA SER A 249 -57.87 23.87 9.62
C SER A 249 -58.84 24.73 10.43
N ILE A 250 -58.66 24.83 11.76
CA ILE A 250 -59.47 25.68 12.64
C ILE A 250 -59.29 27.16 12.28
N ILE A 251 -58.08 27.60 12.00
CA ILE A 251 -57.80 28.99 11.57
C ILE A 251 -58.52 29.30 10.26
N ILE A 252 -58.49 28.38 9.29
CA ILE A 252 -59.18 28.57 8.00
C ILE A 252 -60.71 28.60 8.20
N ILE A 253 -61.27 27.69 9.01
CA ILE A 253 -62.70 27.63 9.28
C ILE A 253 -63.17 28.89 10.01
N THR A 254 -62.43 29.35 11.02
CA THR A 254 -62.76 30.58 11.76
C THR A 254 -62.68 31.81 10.89
N PHE A 255 -61.68 31.90 10.00
CA PHE A 255 -61.60 32.97 9.01
C PHE A 255 -62.78 32.95 8.03
N LEU A 256 -63.16 31.78 7.51
CA LEU A 256 -64.32 31.64 6.63
C LEU A 256 -65.63 32.03 7.33
N LEU A 257 -65.82 31.63 8.59
CA LEU A 257 -66.98 32.04 9.39
C LEU A 257 -66.99 33.54 9.64
N ALA A 258 -65.85 34.16 9.94
CA ALA A 258 -65.74 35.60 10.09
C ALA A 258 -66.10 36.35 8.79
N VAL A 259 -65.66 35.85 7.62
CA VAL A 259 -66.02 36.42 6.31
C VAL A 259 -67.52 36.27 6.03
N ILE A 260 -68.12 35.11 6.34
CA ILE A 260 -69.57 34.88 6.16
C ILE A 260 -70.39 35.78 7.09
N LEU A 261 -69.97 35.93 8.35
CA LEU A 261 -70.61 36.82 9.31
C LEU A 261 -70.44 38.29 8.89
N ALA A 262 -69.25 38.70 8.46
CA ALA A 262 -69.03 40.03 7.89
C ALA A 262 -69.94 40.26 6.67
N ALA A 263 -70.07 39.30 5.75
CA ALA A 263 -70.96 39.41 4.60
C ALA A 263 -72.45 39.46 4.96
N LYS A 264 -72.87 38.86 6.09
CA LYS A 264 -74.25 38.90 6.57
C LYS A 264 -74.59 40.11 7.45
N TYR A 265 -73.61 40.64 8.19
CA TYR A 265 -73.80 41.70 9.18
C TYR A 265 -73.22 43.06 8.77
N LEU A 266 -72.38 43.13 7.73
CA LEU A 266 -72.11 44.40 7.05
C LEU A 266 -73.29 44.67 6.10
N PRO A 267 -74.10 45.72 6.34
CA PRO A 267 -75.10 46.14 5.38
C PRO A 267 -74.41 46.45 4.05
N ARG A 268 -74.94 45.93 2.94
CA ARG A 268 -74.58 46.38 1.59
C ARG A 268 -74.88 47.88 1.48
N HIS A 269 -73.92 48.73 1.81
CA HIS A 269 -73.94 50.12 1.39
C HIS A 269 -73.35 50.22 -0.01
N ALA A 270 -74.21 50.11 -1.02
CA ALA A 270 -74.09 50.76 -2.31
C ALA A 270 -75.48 50.72 -2.98
N CYS A 271 -76.28 51.78 -2.79
CA CYS A 271 -76.38 52.94 -3.69
C CYS A 271 -77.23 52.61 -4.94
N SER A 272 -78.49 53.04 -4.87
CA SER A 272 -79.45 53.05 -5.98
C SER A 272 -79.23 54.30 -6.84
N HIS A 273 -78.88 54.11 -8.11
CA HIS A 273 -79.32 55.04 -9.16
C HIS A 273 -79.62 54.25 -10.44
N CYS A 274 -80.89 54.27 -10.86
CA CYS A 274 -81.42 53.58 -12.03
C CYS A 274 -81.61 54.49 -13.24
N SER A 275 -81.50 53.84 -14.42
CA SER A 275 -82.10 54.14 -15.73
C SER A 275 -81.41 55.21 -16.60
N LYS A 276 -81.11 54.98 -17.89
CA LYS A 276 -81.92 54.34 -18.95
C LYS A 276 -81.06 53.63 -20.05
N ASN A 277 -81.52 52.43 -20.44
CA ASN A 277 -81.68 51.76 -21.77
C ASN A 277 -81.07 52.43 -23.04
N GLN A 278 -80.64 51.73 -24.12
CA GLN A 278 -80.97 50.39 -24.66
C GLN A 278 -80.03 49.99 -25.84
N ALA A 279 -80.16 48.71 -26.24
CA ALA A 279 -79.79 48.04 -27.52
C ALA A 279 -78.34 47.51 -27.63
N SER A 280 -78.06 46.27 -28.08
CA SER A 280 -78.81 45.34 -28.94
C SER A 280 -78.27 43.89 -28.83
N ALA A 281 -79.10 42.94 -29.28
CA ALA A 281 -78.80 41.62 -29.87
C ALA A 281 -78.59 40.38 -28.96
N GLY A 282 -79.71 39.66 -28.74
CA GLY A 282 -79.97 38.40 -29.47
C GLY A 282 -79.38 37.10 -28.93
N GLU A 283 -80.21 36.37 -28.18
CA GLU A 283 -80.26 34.91 -27.94
C GLU A 283 -80.02 34.07 -29.24
N ASP A 284 -79.61 32.79 -29.23
CA ASP A 284 -80.06 31.73 -28.31
C ASP A 284 -79.18 30.45 -28.38
N ALA A 285 -79.18 29.74 -27.24
CA ALA A 285 -79.14 28.30 -26.91
C ALA A 285 -78.57 27.24 -27.91
N LYS A 286 -78.06 26.06 -27.53
CA LYS A 286 -78.04 25.24 -26.29
C LYS A 286 -77.13 24.01 -26.53
N GLU A 287 -76.87 23.29 -25.44
CA GLU A 287 -76.69 21.81 -25.35
C GLU A 287 -75.31 21.13 -25.56
N ILE A 288 -74.76 20.68 -24.42
CA ILE A 288 -74.33 19.31 -24.06
C ILE A 288 -73.93 18.35 -25.20
N MET A 289 -72.66 17.90 -25.21
CA MET A 289 -72.22 16.48 -25.24
C MET A 289 -70.69 16.37 -25.08
N SER A 290 -70.26 15.23 -24.57
CA SER A 290 -68.97 14.75 -24.06
C SER A 290 -67.80 14.48 -25.04
N THR A 291 -66.58 14.53 -24.44
CA THR A 291 -65.34 13.72 -24.71
C THR A 291 -64.55 13.91 -26.03
N PRO A 292 -63.28 13.42 -26.15
CA PRO A 292 -62.12 13.43 -25.24
C PRO A 292 -60.77 13.74 -25.96
N HIS A 293 -59.67 13.74 -25.17
CA HIS A 293 -58.29 13.35 -25.53
C HIS A 293 -57.51 14.05 -26.69
N SER A 294 -56.39 14.65 -26.26
CA SER A 294 -55.01 14.44 -26.76
C SER A 294 -54.66 14.80 -28.20
N CYS A 295 -53.76 15.79 -28.35
CA CYS A 295 -52.55 15.54 -29.14
C CYS A 295 -51.36 16.39 -28.65
N LYS A 296 -50.22 15.72 -28.67
CA LYS A 296 -48.88 16.07 -28.22
C LYS A 296 -48.08 16.63 -29.40
N VAL A 297 -46.90 17.19 -29.12
CA VAL A 297 -45.68 17.29 -29.95
C VAL A 297 -45.17 18.72 -30.21
N THR A 298 -44.22 19.13 -29.35
CA THR A 298 -42.84 19.60 -29.64
C THR A 298 -42.47 20.19 -31.02
N CYS A 299 -41.81 21.36 -31.07
CA CYS A 299 -40.34 21.52 -31.06
C CYS A 299 -39.88 22.95 -31.44
N GLU A 300 -38.67 23.26 -30.97
CA GLU A 300 -37.72 24.36 -31.23
C GLU A 300 -37.75 25.09 -32.59
N MET A 301 -37.37 26.37 -32.63
CA MET A 301 -35.98 26.83 -32.83
C MET A 301 -35.95 28.31 -33.22
N SER A 302 -35.02 29.05 -32.61
CA SER A 302 -34.60 30.41 -32.94
C SER A 302 -34.05 30.53 -34.36
N THR A 303 -34.23 31.68 -35.01
CA THR A 303 -33.20 32.34 -35.85
C THR A 303 -33.68 33.73 -36.28
N LEU A 304 -33.14 34.76 -35.62
CA LEU A 304 -32.41 35.89 -36.19
C LEU A 304 -31.82 36.72 -35.05
#